data_AF-A0A1H7PPC9-F1
#
_entry.id   AF-A0A1H7PPC9-F1
#
_cell.length_a   1.000
_cell.length_b   1.000
_cell.length_c   1.000
_cell.angle_alpha   90.00
_cell.angle_beta   90.00
_cell.angle_gamma   90.00
#
_symmetry.space_group_name_H-M   'P 1'
#
loop_
_entity.id
_entity.type
_entity.pdbx_description
1 polymer ?
#
loop_
_entity_poly.entity_id
_entity_poly.type
_entity_poly.pdbx_seq_one_letter_code
_entity_poly.pdbx_strand_id
1 'polypeptide(L)' 'MSQSMHLLDSFDDDVCTYCEGDLVTGSYKDNDAVVCEDCGTPAVQLW' A
#
# COMPACT_ATOMS: atom_id res chain seq x y z
N MET A 1 -3.09 -22.21 5.01
CA MET A 1 -2.54 -20.97 5.60
C MET A 1 -2.41 -19.96 4.48
N SER A 2 -2.98 -18.77 4.68
CA SER A 2 -3.48 -17.79 3.71
C SER A 2 -2.58 -17.43 2.53
N GLN A 3 -3.12 -17.58 1.31
CA GLN A 3 -2.59 -16.99 0.07
C GLN A 3 -2.48 -15.45 0.11
N SER A 4 -3.23 -14.79 0.99
CA SER A 4 -3.34 -13.32 1.05
C SER A 4 -2.09 -12.62 1.58
N MET A 5 -1.21 -13.31 2.34
CA MET A 5 -0.01 -12.71 2.92
C MET A 5 1.04 -12.36 1.85
N HIS A 6 1.11 -13.14 0.77
CA HIS A 6 2.14 -12.98 -0.26
C HIS A 6 1.90 -11.80 -1.21
N LEU A 7 0.67 -11.31 -1.32
CA LEU A 7 0.39 -10.18 -2.20
C LEU A 7 0.94 -8.87 -1.62
N LEU A 8 0.89 -8.71 -0.29
CA LEU A 8 1.39 -7.53 0.41
C LEU A 8 2.92 -7.54 0.52
N ASP A 9 3.53 -8.72 0.66
CA ASP A 9 4.99 -8.91 0.69
C ASP A 9 5.68 -8.62 -0.66
N SER A 10 4.92 -8.64 -1.76
CA SER A 10 5.43 -8.33 -3.11
C SER A 10 5.64 -6.83 -3.35
N PHE A 11 5.21 -5.99 -2.42
CA PHE A 11 5.32 -4.54 -2.54
C PHE A 11 6.67 -4.00 -2.05
N ASP A 12 7.58 -4.82 -1.52
CA ASP A 12 8.90 -4.49 -0.93
C ASP A 12 9.82 -3.52 -1.75
N ASP A 13 9.49 -3.20 -3.01
CA ASP A 13 10.08 -2.14 -3.85
C ASP A 13 9.19 -0.85 -3.86
N ASP A 14 8.60 -0.55 -2.69
CA ASP A 14 7.38 0.21 -2.36
C ASP A 14 7.47 1.74 -2.58
N VAL A 15 7.84 2.16 -3.79
CA VAL A 15 7.95 3.59 -4.12
C VAL A 15 6.67 4.08 -4.80
N CYS A 16 6.11 5.18 -4.29
CA CYS A 16 4.94 5.81 -4.87
C CYS A 16 5.22 6.26 -6.31
N THR A 17 4.52 5.69 -7.29
CA THR A 17 4.66 6.04 -8.72
C THR A 17 4.41 7.53 -9.02
N TYR A 18 3.70 8.25 -8.14
CA TYR A 18 3.35 9.65 -8.36
C TYR A 18 4.37 10.66 -7.85
N CYS A 19 5.05 10.37 -6.74
CA CYS A 19 5.91 11.34 -6.06
C CYS A 19 7.24 10.76 -5.58
N GLU A 20 7.52 9.51 -5.89
CA GLU A 20 8.71 8.78 -5.45
C GLU A 20 8.86 8.67 -3.92
N GLY A 21 7.77 8.93 -3.18
CA GLY A 21 7.70 8.80 -1.72
C GLY A 21 7.44 7.36 -1.25
N ASP A 22 7.61 7.12 0.04
CA ASP A 22 7.48 5.79 0.62
C ASP A 22 6.02 5.35 0.74
N LEU A 23 5.74 4.09 0.38
CA LEU A 23 4.45 3.45 0.56
C LEU A 23 4.41 2.71 1.89
N VAL A 24 3.36 2.96 2.67
CA VAL A 24 3.15 2.34 3.97
C VAL A 24 1.79 1.65 4.02
N THR A 25 1.73 0.55 4.77
CA THR A 25 0.45 -0.09 5.08
C THR A 25 -0.33 0.76 6.08
N GLY A 26 -1.56 1.10 5.74
CA GLY A 26 -2.44 1.94 6.55
C GLY A 26 -3.90 1.67 6.23
N SER A 27 -4.74 2.67 6.50
CA SER A 27 -6.17 2.60 6.23
C SER A 27 -6.57 3.73 5.29
N TYR A 28 -7.25 3.38 4.20
CA TYR A 28 -7.83 4.36 3.28
C TYR A 28 -9.33 4.14 3.19
N LYS A 29 -10.12 5.15 3.58
CA LYS A 29 -11.60 5.07 3.61
C LYS A 29 -12.11 3.82 4.36
N ASP A 30 -11.64 3.64 5.59
CA ASP A 30 -12.01 2.53 6.49
C ASP A 30 -11.66 1.11 6.00
N ASN A 31 -10.84 1.00 4.95
CA ASN A 31 -10.34 -0.28 4.44
C ASN A 31 -8.82 -0.34 4.55
N ASP A 32 -8.28 -1.55 4.72
CA ASP A 32 -6.84 -1.78 4.69
C ASP A 32 -6.28 -1.47 3.30
N ALA A 33 -5.26 -0.61 3.27
CA ALA A 33 -4.68 -0.09 2.05
C ALA A 33 -3.18 0.15 2.21
N VAL A 34 -2.46 0.13 1.10
CA VAL A 34 -1.11 0.67 1.00
C VAL A 34 -1.23 2.10 0.50
N VAL A 35 -0.73 3.07 1.27
CA VAL A 35 -0.86 4.51 1.02
C VAL A 35 0.50 5.17 1.12
N CYS A 36 0.78 6.12 0.23
CA CYS A 36 1.99 6.92 0.31
C CYS A 36 1.96 7.88 1.51
N GLU A 37 3.01 7.90 2.32
CA GLU A 37 3.10 8.80 3.47
C GLU A 37 3.34 10.27 3.09
N ASP A 38 4.00 10.53 1.95
CA ASP A 38 4.30 11.89 1.48
C ASP A 38 3.10 12.59 0.82
N CYS A 39 2.40 11.89 -0.08
CA CYS A 39 1.34 12.50 -0.89
C CYS A 39 -0.07 11.97 -0.58
N GLY A 40 -0.21 10.91 0.23
CA GLY A 40 -1.50 10.31 0.57
C GLY A 40 -2.16 9.51 -0.56
N THR A 41 -1.45 9.26 -1.65
CA THR A 41 -1.99 8.48 -2.78
C THR A 41 -2.08 7.00 -2.41
N PRO A 42 -3.26 6.36 -2.55
CA PRO A 42 -3.40 4.93 -2.34
C PRO A 42 -2.80 4.15 -3.52
N ALA A 43 -1.90 3.20 -3.23
CA ALA A 43 -1.34 2.29 -4.23
C ALA A 43 -2.25 1.07 -4.43
N VAL A 44 -2.73 0.47 -3.34
CA VAL A 44 -3.65 -0.68 -3.34
C VAL A 44 -4.63 -0.56 -2.19
N GLN A 45 -5.88 -0.96 -2.42
CA GLN A 45 -6.92 -1.05 -1.39
C GLN A 45 -7.57 -2.44 -1.45
N LEU A 46 -7.71 -3.08 -0.30
CA LEU A 46 -8.49 -4.31 -0.14
C LEU A 46 -9.94 -3.95 0.20
N TRP A 47 -10.91 -4.70 -0.33
CA TRP A 47 -12.35 -4.45 -0.22
C TRP A 47 -13.06 -5.68 0.35
#